data_AF-A0A352GQ44-F1
#
_entry.id   AF-A0A352GQ44-F1
#
_cell.length_a   1.000
_cell.length_b   1.000
_cell.length_c   1.000
_cell.angle_alpha   90.00
_cell.angle_beta   90.00
_cell.angle_gamma   90.00
#
_symmetry.space_group_name_H-M   'P 1'
#
loop_
_entity.id
_entity.type
_entity.pdbx_description
1 polymer ?
#
loop_
_entity_poly.entity_id
_entity_poly.type
_entity_poly.pdbx_seq_one_letter_code
_entity_poly.pdbx_strand_id
1 'polypeptide(L)'
;MTASGGPYPQLRDVPALVVGVRHAAWLTPEGEIETLTPAEASRRVRKTDRVMVCHAKATARRLNLQSIPALDLLELFAFCRPAKFCLPTPRGLAEALNLALPASHEAEAEVLALAAHRLLTELGQEGRGDTAAIAWSMGRGGWPWTSAVLAALGAGEEPHSASTRRGLMIWQRLPDWEDEAPPPP
;
A
#
# COMPACT_ATOMS: atom_id res chain seq x y z
N MET A 1 8.42 -22.87 -19.62
CA MET A 1 8.79 -21.52 -19.15
C MET A 1 7.96 -21.23 -17.91
N THR A 2 8.55 -21.42 -16.74
CA THR A 2 7.88 -21.15 -15.46
C THR A 2 7.78 -19.65 -15.29
N ALA A 3 6.56 -19.11 -15.26
CA ALA A 3 6.34 -17.75 -14.80
C ALA A 3 6.89 -17.66 -13.37
N SER A 4 7.96 -16.91 -13.19
CA SER A 4 8.54 -16.58 -11.90
C SER A 4 7.51 -15.76 -11.13
N GLY A 5 6.57 -16.43 -10.47
CA GLY A 5 5.58 -15.78 -9.61
C GLY A 5 6.34 -15.09 -8.49
N GLY A 6 6.26 -13.76 -8.45
CA GLY A 6 6.73 -13.01 -7.30
C GLY A 6 6.08 -13.52 -6.01
N PRO A 7 6.63 -13.21 -4.83
CA PRO A 7 6.18 -13.77 -3.54
C PRO A 7 4.72 -13.42 -3.18
N TYR A 8 4.07 -12.51 -3.93
CA TYR A 8 2.72 -12.03 -3.68
C TYR A 8 1.79 -12.34 -4.87
N PRO A 9 1.22 -13.56 -4.96
CA PRO A 9 0.36 -13.95 -6.09
C PRO A 9 -0.87 -13.04 -6.24
N GLN A 10 -1.34 -12.45 -5.15
CA GLN A 10 -2.49 -11.52 -5.11
C GLN A 10 -2.25 -10.22 -5.88
N LEU A 11 -0.99 -9.86 -6.13
CA LEU A 11 -0.62 -8.64 -6.85
C LEU A 11 -0.24 -8.90 -8.30
N ARG A 12 -0.11 -10.18 -8.69
CA ARG A 12 0.35 -10.56 -10.02
C ARG A 12 -0.51 -9.97 -11.13
N ASP A 13 -1.82 -9.96 -10.91
CA ASP A 13 -2.80 -9.56 -11.92
C ASP A 13 -3.30 -8.11 -11.70
N VAL A 14 -2.59 -7.32 -10.88
CA VAL A 14 -3.00 -5.94 -10.55
C VAL A 14 -2.23 -4.93 -11.40
N PRO A 15 -2.90 -4.19 -12.31
CA PRO A 15 -2.26 -3.12 -13.06
C PRO A 15 -1.92 -1.93 -12.17
N ALA A 16 -0.96 -1.11 -12.60
CA ALA A 16 -0.66 0.18 -11.96
C ALA A 16 -1.08 1.36 -12.86
N LEU A 17 -1.58 2.42 -12.23
CA LEU A 17 -2.10 3.59 -12.93
C LEU A 17 -1.56 4.89 -12.35
N VAL A 18 -1.01 5.70 -13.24
CA VAL A 18 -0.62 7.09 -12.99
C VAL A 18 -1.40 8.00 -13.92
N VAL A 19 -2.05 9.03 -13.37
CA VAL A 19 -2.87 9.96 -14.16
C VAL A 19 -2.22 11.35 -14.13
N GLY A 20 -1.66 11.74 -15.27
CA GLY A 20 -1.19 13.09 -15.54
C GLY A 20 -2.31 14.02 -16.01
N VAL A 21 -1.94 15.21 -16.51
CA VAL A 21 -2.92 16.22 -16.96
C VAL A 21 -3.57 15.84 -18.29
N ARG A 22 -2.79 15.32 -19.23
CA ARG A 22 -3.24 15.03 -20.61
C ARG A 22 -3.32 13.55 -20.93
N HIS A 23 -2.54 12.75 -20.22
CA HIS A 23 -2.44 11.32 -20.44
C HIS A 23 -2.29 10.61 -19.10
N ALA A 24 -2.52 9.31 -19.14
CA ALA A 24 -2.32 8.39 -18.04
C ALA A 24 -1.41 7.25 -18.51
N ALA A 25 -0.51 6.81 -17.65
CA ALA A 25 0.28 5.61 -17.87
C ALA A 25 -0.40 4.44 -17.16
N TRP A 26 -0.65 3.37 -17.91
CA TRP A 26 -1.23 2.13 -17.44
C TRP A 26 -0.20 1.01 -17.61
N LEU A 27 0.36 0.55 -16.50
CA LEU A 27 1.23 -0.63 -16.47
C LEU A 27 0.34 -1.87 -16.34
N THR A 28 0.37 -2.74 -17.34
CA THR A 28 -0.37 -4.01 -17.34
C THR A 28 0.29 -5.02 -16.40
N PRO A 29 -0.46 -6.05 -15.95
CA PRO A 29 0.10 -7.19 -15.23
C PRO A 29 1.28 -7.88 -15.94
N GLU A 30 1.27 -7.86 -17.27
CA GLU A 30 2.32 -8.46 -18.12
C GLU A 30 3.59 -7.60 -18.19
N GLY A 31 3.56 -6.38 -17.62
CA GLY A 31 4.69 -5.44 -17.61
C GLY A 31 4.74 -4.50 -18.81
N GLU A 32 3.69 -4.45 -19.63
CA GLU A 32 3.60 -3.50 -20.74
C GLU A 32 3.05 -2.16 -20.24
N ILE A 33 3.52 -1.05 -20.82
CA ILE A 33 3.03 0.28 -20.48
C ILE A 33 2.23 0.86 -21.63
N GLU A 34 0.96 1.10 -21.38
CA GLU A 34 0.05 1.77 -22.29
C GLU A 34 -0.14 3.24 -21.90
N THR A 35 -0.04 4.13 -22.89
CA THR A 35 -0.44 5.53 -22.72
C THR A 35 -1.91 5.69 -23.09
N LEU A 36 -2.72 6.15 -22.14
CA LEU A 36 -4.16 6.34 -22.30
C LEU A 36 -4.53 7.81 -22.15
N THR A 37 -5.62 8.22 -22.77
CA THR A 37 -6.31 9.46 -22.37
C THR A 37 -6.98 9.27 -20.99
N PRO A 38 -7.25 10.36 -20.23
CA PRO A 38 -7.98 10.25 -18.95
C PRO A 38 -9.36 9.60 -19.10
N ALA A 39 -10.03 9.79 -20.24
CA ALA A 39 -11.32 9.16 -20.52
C ALA A 39 -11.19 7.64 -20.73
N GLU A 40 -10.15 7.18 -21.42
CA GLU A 40 -9.85 5.75 -21.59
C GLU A 40 -9.46 5.10 -20.26
N ALA A 41 -8.59 5.75 -19.49
CA ALA A 41 -8.23 5.29 -18.15
C ALA A 41 -9.46 5.18 -17.24
N SER A 42 -10.34 6.18 -17.24
CA SER A 42 -11.59 6.16 -16.49
C SER A 42 -12.50 4.98 -16.89
N ARG A 43 -12.67 4.74 -18.20
CA ARG A 43 -13.43 3.58 -18.70
C ARG A 43 -12.80 2.25 -18.30
N ARG A 44 -11.48 2.16 -18.33
CA ARG A 44 -10.74 0.94 -18.00
C ARG A 44 -10.82 0.63 -16.50
N VAL A 45 -10.58 1.62 -15.63
CA VAL A 45 -10.70 1.48 -14.17
C VAL A 45 -12.08 0.95 -13.75
N ARG A 46 -13.16 1.37 -14.40
CA ARG A 46 -14.53 0.88 -14.11
C ARG A 46 -14.74 -0.62 -14.40
N LYS A 47 -13.86 -1.23 -15.20
CA LYS A 47 -13.92 -2.65 -15.59
C LYS A 47 -12.84 -3.49 -14.91
N THR A 48 -12.03 -2.89 -14.03
CA THR A 48 -10.92 -3.54 -13.36
C THR A 48 -11.28 -3.80 -11.90
N ASP A 49 -10.95 -5.00 -11.40
CA ASP A 49 -11.26 -5.38 -10.02
C ASP A 49 -10.44 -4.61 -8.98
N ARG A 50 -9.15 -4.39 -9.27
CA ARG A 50 -8.20 -3.61 -8.46
C ARG A 50 -7.17 -2.91 -9.33
N VAL A 51 -6.76 -1.71 -8.93
CA VAL A 51 -5.69 -0.96 -9.61
C VAL A 51 -4.75 -0.31 -8.58
N MET A 52 -3.44 -0.51 -8.74
CA MET A 52 -2.43 0.14 -7.92
C MET A 52 -2.32 1.62 -8.30
N VAL A 53 -2.36 2.49 -7.30
CA VAL A 53 -2.27 3.95 -7.49
C VAL A 53 -1.48 4.55 -6.34
N CYS A 54 -0.87 5.72 -6.57
CA CYS A 54 -0.43 6.59 -5.50
C CYS A 54 -1.50 7.65 -5.27
N HIS A 55 -2.16 7.63 -4.11
CA HIS A 55 -3.22 8.57 -3.72
C HIS A 55 -4.55 8.39 -4.48
N ALA A 56 -5.35 7.41 -4.04
CA ALA A 56 -6.61 6.99 -4.66
C ALA A 56 -7.61 8.13 -4.84
N LYS A 57 -7.79 8.99 -3.82
CA LYS A 57 -8.72 10.12 -3.87
C LYS A 57 -8.32 11.15 -4.93
N ALA A 58 -7.02 11.45 -5.06
CA ALA A 58 -6.53 12.37 -6.08
C ALA A 58 -6.69 11.76 -7.49
N THR A 59 -6.38 10.47 -7.64
CA THR A 59 -6.55 9.76 -8.90
C THR A 59 -8.01 9.68 -9.34
N ALA A 60 -8.94 9.34 -8.43
CA ALA A 60 -10.37 9.31 -8.72
C ALA A 60 -10.88 10.67 -9.21
N ARG A 61 -10.47 11.76 -8.52
CA ARG A 61 -10.80 13.14 -8.93
C ARG A 61 -10.30 13.47 -10.33
N ARG A 62 -9.05 13.12 -10.67
CA ARG A 62 -8.49 13.34 -12.03
C ARG A 62 -9.24 12.58 -13.12
N LEU A 63 -9.80 11.41 -12.78
CA LEU A 63 -10.59 10.59 -13.69
C LEU A 63 -12.09 10.96 -13.72
N ASN A 64 -12.49 12.00 -12.97
CA ASN A 64 -13.89 12.38 -12.75
C ASN A 64 -14.75 11.20 -12.23
N LEU A 65 -14.19 10.46 -11.26
CA LEU A 65 -14.83 9.33 -10.58
C LEU A 65 -15.06 9.68 -9.11
N GLN A 66 -16.14 9.15 -8.53
CA GLN A 66 -16.41 9.28 -7.09
C GLN A 66 -15.43 8.47 -6.25
N SER A 67 -15.14 7.24 -6.70
CA SER A 67 -14.18 6.32 -6.11
C SER A 67 -13.63 5.39 -7.18
N ILE A 68 -12.53 4.71 -6.86
CA ILE A 68 -11.88 3.69 -7.69
C ILE A 68 -11.54 2.49 -6.79
N PRO A 69 -11.46 1.26 -7.35
CA PRO A 69 -11.07 0.08 -6.60
C PRO A 69 -9.55 0.06 -6.39
N ALA A 70 -9.04 1.04 -5.66
CA ALA A 70 -7.61 1.25 -5.51
C ALA A 70 -6.96 0.26 -4.53
N LEU A 71 -5.76 -0.18 -4.91
CA LEU A 71 -4.69 -0.48 -3.97
C LEU A 71 -3.84 0.78 -3.82
N ASP A 72 -4.13 1.60 -2.80
CA ASP A 72 -3.42 2.86 -2.58
C ASP A 72 -2.07 2.60 -1.91
N LEU A 73 -0.97 2.90 -2.61
CA LEU A 73 0.38 2.72 -2.10
C LEU A 73 0.67 3.58 -0.86
N LEU A 74 -0.03 4.72 -0.67
CA LEU A 74 0.15 5.54 0.52
C LEU A 74 -0.44 4.90 1.78
N GLU A 75 -1.51 4.11 1.63
CA GLU A 75 -2.06 3.33 2.75
C GLU A 75 -1.11 2.19 3.13
N LEU A 76 -0.54 1.49 2.14
CA LEU A 76 0.47 0.46 2.38
C LEU A 76 1.73 1.05 3.02
N PHE A 77 2.22 2.19 2.50
CA PHE A 77 3.37 2.89 3.05
C PHE A 77 3.14 3.25 4.52
N ALA A 78 1.98 3.85 4.84
CA ALA A 78 1.65 4.23 6.21
C ALA A 78 1.58 3.03 7.16
N PHE A 79 1.16 1.87 6.67
CA PHE A 79 1.15 0.62 7.44
C PHE A 79 2.56 0.07 7.67
N CYS A 80 3.38 -0.06 6.63
CA CYS A 80 4.71 -0.65 6.74
C CYS A 80 5.72 0.28 7.43
N ARG A 81 5.55 1.59 7.30
CA ARG A 81 6.47 2.62 7.83
C ARG A 81 5.70 3.65 8.66
N PRO A 82 5.14 3.25 9.81
CA PRO A 82 4.36 4.16 10.65
C PRO A 82 5.21 5.37 11.08
N ALA A 83 4.57 6.53 11.16
CA ALA A 83 5.19 7.81 11.53
C ALA A 83 6.38 8.25 10.63
N LYS A 84 6.48 7.75 9.40
CA LYS A 84 7.42 8.26 8.39
C LYS A 84 6.72 9.17 7.40
N PHE A 85 7.41 10.24 7.00
CA PHE A 85 6.92 11.17 5.99
C PHE A 85 7.11 10.60 4.58
N CYS A 86 6.12 10.82 3.72
CA CYS A 86 6.19 10.54 2.28
C CYS A 86 5.36 11.58 1.54
N LEU A 87 5.94 12.19 0.50
CA LEU A 87 5.16 13.02 -0.42
C LEU A 87 4.14 12.12 -1.14
N PRO A 88 2.87 12.56 -1.32
CA PRO A 88 1.81 11.72 -1.87
C PRO A 88 1.86 11.65 -3.41
N THR A 89 3.03 11.36 -3.96
CA THR A 89 3.32 11.24 -5.39
C THR A 89 4.18 10.02 -5.66
N PRO A 90 4.18 9.46 -6.89
CA PRO A 90 5.08 8.36 -7.24
C PRO A 90 6.56 8.72 -7.03
N ARG A 91 6.98 9.94 -7.42
CA ARG A 91 8.33 10.45 -7.10
C ARG A 91 8.61 10.47 -5.59
N GLY A 92 7.65 10.94 -4.79
CA GLY A 92 7.74 10.97 -3.33
C GLY A 92 7.90 9.59 -2.70
N LEU A 93 7.15 8.60 -3.22
CA LEU A 93 7.31 7.20 -2.84
C LEU A 93 8.70 6.66 -3.21
N ALA A 94 9.19 6.97 -4.42
CA ALA A 94 10.52 6.57 -4.84
C ALA A 94 11.61 7.14 -3.92
N GLU A 95 11.53 8.43 -3.58
CA GLU A 95 12.43 9.08 -2.61
C GLU A 95 12.37 8.40 -1.24
N ALA A 96 11.17 8.21 -0.69
CA ALA A 96 10.99 7.60 0.63
C ALA A 96 11.51 6.15 0.69
N LEU A 97 11.44 5.42 -0.42
CA LEU A 97 11.85 4.01 -0.53
C LEU A 97 13.26 3.81 -1.08
N ASN A 98 14.00 4.90 -1.36
CA ASN A 98 15.31 4.87 -2.01
C ASN A 98 15.30 4.09 -3.34
N LEU A 99 14.27 4.30 -4.16
CA LEU A 99 14.16 3.78 -5.51
C LEU A 99 14.70 4.79 -6.53
N ALA A 100 14.93 4.34 -7.77
CA ALA A 100 15.27 5.24 -8.86
C ALA A 100 14.14 6.27 -9.07
N LEU A 101 14.51 7.55 -9.20
CA LEU A 101 13.54 8.62 -9.36
C LEU A 101 12.94 8.59 -10.76
N PRO A 102 11.60 8.58 -10.89
CA PRO A 102 10.96 8.49 -12.19
C PRO A 102 11.08 9.81 -12.96
N ALA A 103 11.40 9.73 -14.24
CA ALA A 103 11.51 10.89 -15.14
C ALA A 103 10.29 11.07 -16.07
N SER A 104 9.36 10.12 -16.07
CA SER A 104 8.15 10.12 -16.90
C SER A 104 6.99 9.41 -16.18
N HIS A 105 5.76 9.53 -16.69
CA HIS A 105 4.60 8.87 -16.10
C HIS A 105 4.65 7.34 -16.23
N GLU A 106 5.30 6.82 -17.27
CA GLU A 106 5.61 5.41 -17.45
C GLU A 106 6.50 4.90 -16.31
N ALA A 107 7.62 5.60 -16.07
CA ALA A 107 8.51 5.28 -14.96
C ALA A 107 7.82 5.45 -13.59
N GLU A 108 6.90 6.41 -13.46
CA GLU A 108 6.08 6.54 -12.25
C GLU A 108 5.18 5.33 -12.02
N ALA A 109 4.60 4.74 -13.07
CA ALA A 109 3.78 3.52 -12.97
C ALA A 109 4.62 2.30 -12.57
N GLU A 110 5.84 2.16 -13.10
CA GLU A 110 6.80 1.15 -12.65
C GLU A 110 7.16 1.31 -11.17
N VAL A 111 7.38 2.55 -10.72
CA VAL A 111 7.65 2.85 -9.30
C VAL A 111 6.52 2.35 -8.41
N LEU A 112 5.25 2.41 -8.82
CA LEU A 112 4.15 1.89 -7.99
C LEU A 112 4.29 0.39 -7.74
N ALA A 113 4.59 -0.39 -8.79
CA ALA A 113 4.78 -1.83 -8.68
C ALA A 113 6.02 -2.16 -7.83
N LEU A 114 7.14 -1.47 -8.06
CA LEU A 114 8.37 -1.63 -7.27
C LEU A 114 8.17 -1.25 -5.80
N ALA A 115 7.45 -0.16 -5.53
CA ALA A 115 7.15 0.29 -4.18
C ALA A 115 6.32 -0.73 -3.41
N ALA A 116 5.29 -1.33 -4.02
CA ALA A 116 4.49 -2.38 -3.40
C ALA A 116 5.36 -3.57 -2.99
N HIS A 117 6.19 -4.07 -3.91
CA HIS A 117 7.10 -5.19 -3.64
C HIS A 117 8.10 -4.85 -2.54
N ARG A 118 8.69 -3.65 -2.57
CA ARG A 118 9.66 -3.19 -1.57
C ARG A 118 9.03 -3.13 -0.17
N LEU A 119 7.86 -2.49 -0.05
CA LEU A 119 7.14 -2.33 1.21
C LEU A 119 6.74 -3.68 1.82
N LEU A 120 6.26 -4.62 1.00
CA LEU A 120 5.88 -5.95 1.47
C LEU A 120 7.10 -6.81 1.83
N THR A 121 8.21 -6.67 1.09
CA THR A 121 9.45 -7.37 1.39
C THR A 121 10.04 -6.90 2.72
N GLU A 122 10.10 -5.59 2.95
CA GLU A 122 10.50 -5.01 4.23
C GLU A 122 9.60 -5.50 5.36
N LEU A 123 8.28 -5.53 5.13
CA LEU A 123 7.33 -6.01 6.11
C LEU A 123 7.55 -7.48 6.49
N GLY A 124 7.88 -8.34 5.54
CA GLY A 124 8.19 -9.75 5.84
C GLY A 124 9.49 -9.95 6.63
N GLN A 125 10.43 -9.00 6.54
CA GLN A 125 11.72 -9.05 7.26
C GLN A 125 11.63 -8.41 8.66
N GLU A 126 10.87 -7.33 8.78
CA GLU A 126 10.84 -6.47 9.97
C GLU A 126 9.53 -6.54 10.75
N GLY A 127 8.48 -7.12 10.16
CA GLY A 127 7.17 -7.27 10.78
C GLY A 127 7.25 -8.10 12.07
N ARG A 128 6.89 -7.49 13.19
CA ARG A 128 6.98 -8.09 14.54
C ARG A 128 5.74 -7.77 15.37
N GLY A 129 5.52 -8.57 16.41
CA GLY A 129 4.49 -8.28 17.40
C GLY A 129 3.07 -8.31 16.82
N ASP A 130 2.33 -7.20 16.97
CA ASP A 130 0.90 -7.14 16.68
C ASP A 130 0.56 -6.85 15.21
N THR A 131 1.55 -6.72 14.31
CA THR A 131 1.31 -6.31 12.91
C THR A 131 0.28 -7.17 12.19
N ALA A 132 0.32 -8.50 12.36
CA ALA A 132 -0.68 -9.39 11.76
C ALA A 132 -2.08 -9.16 12.36
N ALA A 133 -2.18 -8.92 13.66
CA ALA A 133 -3.46 -8.60 14.30
C ALA A 133 -4.02 -7.25 13.80
N ILE A 134 -3.16 -6.24 13.61
CA ILE A 134 -3.57 -4.95 13.04
C ILE A 134 -4.09 -5.16 11.60
N ALA A 135 -3.37 -5.92 10.77
CA ALA A 135 -3.77 -6.22 9.39
C ALA A 135 -5.13 -6.93 9.31
N TRP A 136 -5.39 -7.92 10.18
CA TRP A 136 -6.69 -8.57 10.29
C TRP A 136 -7.80 -7.59 10.69
N SER A 137 -7.55 -6.73 11.67
CA SER A 137 -8.50 -5.70 12.08
C SER A 137 -8.84 -4.72 10.97
N MET A 138 -7.82 -4.24 10.23
CA MET A 138 -8.02 -3.35 9.08
C MET A 138 -8.76 -4.06 7.94
N GLY A 139 -8.49 -5.35 7.73
CA GLY A 139 -9.17 -6.16 6.71
C GLY A 139 -10.67 -6.31 6.96
N ARG A 140 -11.09 -6.48 8.22
CA ARG A 140 -12.51 -6.45 8.58
C ARG A 140 -13.17 -5.09 8.31
N GLY A 141 -12.38 -4.02 8.29
CA GLY A 141 -12.79 -2.69 7.84
C GLY A 141 -12.76 -2.49 6.32
N GLY A 142 -12.44 -3.52 5.54
CA GLY A 142 -12.38 -3.47 4.09
C GLY A 142 -11.05 -2.97 3.51
N TRP A 143 -9.98 -2.92 4.31
CA TRP A 143 -8.67 -2.50 3.82
C TRP A 143 -8.13 -3.47 2.75
N PRO A 144 -7.86 -3.00 1.52
CA PRO A 144 -7.68 -3.92 0.40
C PRO A 144 -6.29 -4.59 0.36
N TRP A 145 -5.32 -4.10 1.14
CA TRP A 145 -3.98 -4.68 1.23
C TRP A 145 -3.86 -5.88 2.17
N THR A 146 -4.89 -6.18 2.97
CA THR A 146 -4.82 -7.19 4.04
C THR A 146 -4.27 -8.54 3.56
N SER A 147 -4.76 -9.07 2.44
CA SER A 147 -4.30 -10.38 1.93
C SER A 147 -2.80 -10.37 1.58
N ALA A 148 -2.32 -9.33 0.88
CA ALA A 148 -0.92 -9.22 0.50
C ALA A 148 -0.01 -9.02 1.73
N VAL A 149 -0.46 -8.21 2.70
CA VAL A 149 0.24 -7.96 3.95
C VAL A 149 0.35 -9.21 4.82
N LEU A 150 -0.74 -9.96 4.99
CA LEU A 150 -0.72 -11.20 5.77
C LEU A 150 0.15 -12.27 5.11
N ALA A 151 0.11 -12.38 3.78
CA ALA A 151 1.00 -13.25 3.03
C ALA A 151 2.47 -12.85 3.24
N ALA A 152 2.80 -11.56 3.22
CA ALA A 152 4.15 -11.07 3.48
C ALA A 152 4.64 -11.37 4.90
N LEU A 153 3.75 -11.30 5.89
CA LEU A 153 4.05 -11.63 7.29
C LEU A 153 4.15 -13.14 7.55
N GLY A 154 3.82 -14.00 6.57
CA GLY A 154 3.70 -15.44 6.79
C GLY A 154 2.60 -15.79 7.80
N ALA A 155 1.58 -14.94 7.95
CA ALA A 155 0.47 -15.18 8.85
C ALA A 155 -0.38 -16.34 8.32
N GLY A 156 -0.62 -17.34 9.17
CA GLY A 156 -1.49 -18.48 8.87
C GLY A 156 -2.98 -18.10 8.90
N GLU A 157 -3.83 -19.02 9.36
CA GLU A 157 -5.28 -18.81 9.44
C GLU A 157 -5.67 -17.63 10.34
N GLU A 158 -6.87 -17.06 10.10
CA GLU A 158 -7.37 -15.92 10.84
C GLU A 158 -7.46 -16.24 12.36
N PRO A 159 -6.79 -15.46 13.22
CA PRO A 159 -6.90 -15.61 14.66
C PRO A 159 -8.32 -15.33 15.15
N HIS A 160 -8.78 -16.04 16.19
CA HIS A 160 -10.04 -15.75 16.86
C HIS A 160 -10.17 -14.26 17.23
N SER A 161 -11.35 -13.66 17.06
CA SER A 161 -11.61 -12.20 17.20
C SER A 161 -11.10 -11.56 18.51
N ALA A 162 -11.04 -12.33 19.61
CA ALA A 162 -10.52 -11.89 20.91
C ALA A 162 -9.01 -11.65 20.93
N SER A 163 -8.24 -12.31 20.04
CA SER A 163 -6.80 -12.11 19.91
C SER A 163 -6.47 -10.85 19.12
N THR A 164 -7.28 -10.51 18.11
CA THR A 164 -7.08 -9.33 17.29
C THR A 164 -7.33 -8.03 18.04
N ARG A 165 -8.35 -7.99 18.92
CA ARG A 165 -8.61 -6.85 19.81
C ARG A 165 -7.46 -6.60 20.80
N ARG A 166 -6.80 -7.65 21.28
CA ARG A 166 -5.64 -7.53 22.18
C ARG A 166 -4.43 -6.93 21.49
N GLY A 167 -4.18 -7.25 20.22
CA GLY A 167 -3.07 -6.65 19.45
C GLY A 167 -3.23 -5.14 19.19
N LEU A 168 -4.47 -4.62 19.20
CA LEU A 168 -4.71 -3.18 19.10
C LEU A 168 -4.44 -2.43 20.41
N MET A 169 -4.36 -3.13 21.55
CA MET A 169 -4.13 -2.52 22.87
C MET A 169 -2.64 -2.40 23.20
N ILE A 170 -1.86 -1.85 22.26
CA ILE A 170 -0.41 -1.62 22.39
C ILE A 170 -0.08 -0.76 23.63
N TRP A 171 -0.98 0.12 24.05
CA TRP A 171 -0.83 0.93 25.27
C TRP A 171 -0.69 0.12 26.56
N GLN A 172 -1.14 -1.14 26.58
CA GLN A 172 -0.93 -2.04 27.73
C GLN A 172 0.52 -2.53 27.87
N ARG A 173 1.38 -2.25 26.88
CA ARG A 173 2.80 -2.64 26.87
C ARG A 173 3.74 -1.44 27.06
N LEU A 174 3.18 -0.24 27.20
CA LEU A 174 3.99 0.92 27.58
C LEU A 174 4.34 0.80 29.06
N PRO A 175 5.60 1.04 29.46
CA PRO A 175 5.94 1.14 30.87
C PRO A 175 5.14 2.27 31.51
N ASP A 176 4.75 2.08 32.77
CA ASP A 176 4.09 3.12 33.54
C ASP A 176 5.00 4.36 33.57
N TRP A 177 4.40 5.51 33.34
CA TRP A 177 5.11 6.77 33.43
C TRP A 177 5.41 7.08 34.90
N GLU A 178 6.67 7.33 35.24
CA GLU A 178 7.05 7.84 36.56
C GLU A 178 7.02 9.36 36.53
N ASP A 179 5.99 9.96 37.12
CA ASP A 179 5.97 11.40 37.46
C ASP A 179 6.34 11.53 38.93
N GLU A 180 7.63 11.41 39.22
CA GLU A 180 8.11 11.77 40.55
C GLU A 180 8.10 13.30 40.64
N ALA A 181 7.08 13.84 41.32
CA ALA A 181 7.07 15.24 41.69
C ALA A 181 8.33 15.54 42.54
N PRO A 182 9.08 16.62 42.26
CA PRO A 182 10.24 16.97 43.05
C PRO A 182 9.82 17.13 44.53
N PRO A 183 10.65 16.66 45.49
CA PRO A 183 10.29 16.72 46.90
C PRO A 183 10.04 18.18 47.33
N PRO A 184 9.04 18.42 48.20
CA PRO A 184 8.74 19.76 48.67
C PRO A 184 9.95 20.38 49.41
N PRO A 185 10.13 21.71 49.33
CA PRO A 185 11.25 22.41 49.98
C PRO A 185 11.18 22.37 51.51
#